data_AF-A0A5D3AST7-F1
#
_entry.id   AF-A0A5D3AST7-F1
#
_cell.length_a   1.000
_cell.length_b   1.000
_cell.length_c   1.000
_cell.angle_alpha   90.00
_cell.angle_beta   90.00
_cell.angle_gamma   90.00
#
_symmetry.space_group_name_H-M   'P 1'
#
loop_
_entity.id
_entity.type
_entity.pdbx_description
1 polymer ?
#
loop_
_entity_poly.entity_id
_entity_poly.type
_entity_poly.pdbx_seq_one_letter_code
_entity_poly.pdbx_strand_id
1 'polypeptide(L)'
;MPPQFPPFDSLPIDKLGPPYNAWGLYGPDDELGRLNLITPESVKRGKNTITEGIAINLKVDSLPLSFFPAHASRKRLEHNMWGGVESVADIPMTTSSRSIPRHRLNGTVSDITHIKTGRRRDNTDFVRHPITSRAHLLDIPSHLSTHSLPPLSPFSPTSSIPLPLLKACAAESNIHFLPGDILLVRTGFAEAIGELGEEEREGLRGREVNGSCGVGKGEDVWRWHWENGIAAVASDCPSYENWPTPSSQLTSHQIFLAGWGLPIGELFKLDELAQKCRELGRWTFMFTSMPLFVEGGVASPPNAQAIL
;
A
#
# COMPACT_ATOMS: atom_id res chain seq x y z
N MET A 1 23.65 10.86 -8.62
CA MET A 1 22.52 11.45 -9.36
C MET A 1 21.29 10.64 -8.99
N PRO A 2 20.09 11.25 -8.81
CA PRO A 2 18.88 10.46 -8.58
C PRO A 2 18.74 9.43 -9.71
N PRO A 3 18.28 8.20 -9.44
CA PRO A 3 18.12 7.20 -10.48
C PRO A 3 17.17 7.77 -11.54
N GLN A 4 17.66 7.85 -12.77
CA GLN A 4 16.88 8.41 -13.87
C GLN A 4 16.00 7.29 -14.41
N PHE A 5 14.69 7.47 -14.32
CA PHE A 5 13.70 6.61 -14.98
C PHE A 5 13.09 7.37 -16.15
N PRO A 6 12.68 6.68 -17.22
CA PRO A 6 12.23 7.34 -18.44
C PRO A 6 10.83 7.96 -18.24
N PRO A 7 10.38 8.89 -19.09
CA PRO A 7 9.03 9.45 -18.99
C PRO A 7 7.97 8.36 -19.20
N PHE A 8 6.77 8.54 -18.64
CA PHE A 8 5.68 7.56 -18.70
C PHE A 8 5.32 7.16 -20.14
N ASP A 9 5.36 8.11 -21.09
CA ASP A 9 5.07 7.87 -22.50
C ASP A 9 6.05 6.92 -23.21
N SER A 10 7.19 6.65 -22.59
CA SER A 10 8.14 5.65 -23.10
C SER A 10 7.74 4.21 -22.77
N LEU A 11 6.82 4.01 -21.82
CA LEU A 11 6.35 2.70 -21.40
C LEU A 11 5.39 2.12 -22.47
N PRO A 12 5.40 0.81 -22.73
CA PRO A 12 6.21 -0.20 -22.06
C PRO A 12 7.69 -0.19 -22.49
N ILE A 13 8.60 -0.54 -21.60
CA ILE A 13 10.03 -0.75 -21.92
C ILE A 13 10.22 -2.05 -22.70
N ASP A 14 9.74 -3.18 -22.16
CA ASP A 14 9.69 -4.45 -22.90
C ASP A 14 8.46 -4.45 -23.81
N LYS A 15 8.68 -4.33 -25.13
CA LYS A 15 7.60 -4.30 -26.13
C LYS A 15 6.87 -5.65 -26.28
N LEU A 16 7.44 -6.74 -25.75
CA LEU A 16 6.79 -8.05 -25.70
C LEU A 16 6.02 -8.28 -24.38
N GLY A 17 6.16 -7.37 -23.42
CA GLY A 17 5.47 -7.41 -22.13
C GLY A 17 4.07 -6.77 -22.15
N PRO A 18 3.38 -6.73 -20.99
CA PRO A 18 2.07 -6.10 -20.87
C PRO A 18 2.15 -4.57 -21.05
N PRO A 19 1.02 -3.88 -21.33
CA PRO A 19 1.00 -2.43 -21.45
C PRO A 19 1.60 -1.73 -20.23
N TYR A 20 2.28 -0.61 -20.46
CA TYR A 20 2.90 0.24 -19.43
C TYR A 20 3.99 -0.41 -18.56
N ASN A 21 4.51 -1.58 -18.92
CA ASN A 21 5.55 -2.23 -18.10
C ASN A 21 6.89 -1.46 -18.09
N ALA A 22 7.62 -1.58 -16.99
CA ALA A 22 8.98 -1.07 -16.83
C ALA A 22 10.02 -2.21 -16.81
N TRP A 23 9.72 -3.34 -17.46
CA TRP A 23 10.53 -4.56 -17.35
C TRP A 23 11.90 -4.36 -18.00
N GLY A 24 12.96 -4.74 -17.27
CA GLY A 24 14.34 -4.57 -17.70
C GLY A 24 14.93 -3.18 -17.44
N LEU A 25 14.18 -2.23 -16.86
CA LEU A 25 14.68 -0.88 -16.56
C LEU A 25 15.96 -0.90 -15.72
N TYR A 26 16.03 -1.77 -14.71
CA TYR A 26 17.16 -1.89 -13.78
C TYR A 26 18.03 -3.12 -14.07
N GLY A 27 17.89 -3.70 -15.26
CA GLY A 27 18.62 -4.90 -15.68
C GLY A 27 17.75 -6.17 -15.65
N PRO A 28 18.26 -7.28 -16.24
CA PRO A 28 17.52 -8.53 -16.40
C PRO A 28 17.28 -9.29 -15.08
N ASP A 29 18.12 -9.04 -14.08
CA ASP A 29 18.09 -9.70 -12.77
C ASP A 29 17.48 -8.81 -11.67
N ASP A 30 16.80 -7.72 -12.04
CA ASP A 30 16.14 -6.84 -11.08
C ASP A 30 14.94 -7.52 -10.42
N GLU A 31 14.89 -7.44 -9.09
CA GLU A 31 13.81 -7.94 -8.23
C GLU A 31 13.22 -6.84 -7.33
N LEU A 32 13.74 -5.60 -7.41
CA LEU A 32 13.32 -4.47 -6.57
C LEU A 32 12.33 -3.52 -7.24
N GLY A 33 12.32 -3.46 -8.58
CA GLY A 33 11.44 -2.57 -9.34
C GLY A 33 11.60 -1.11 -8.91
N ARG A 34 10.52 -0.48 -8.45
CA ARG A 34 10.53 0.93 -8.03
C ARG A 34 11.27 1.16 -6.72
N LEU A 35 11.56 0.13 -5.93
CA LEU A 35 12.41 0.29 -4.75
C LEU A 35 13.85 0.65 -5.08
N ASN A 36 14.31 0.44 -6.31
CA ASN A 36 15.60 0.99 -6.78
C ASN A 36 15.69 2.52 -6.69
N LEU A 37 14.55 3.22 -6.56
CA LEU A 37 14.52 4.66 -6.31
C LEU A 37 14.84 5.05 -4.87
N ILE A 38 14.75 4.11 -3.93
CA ILE A 38 15.17 4.32 -2.54
C ILE A 38 16.70 4.25 -2.52
N THR A 39 17.31 5.42 -2.36
CA THR A 39 18.75 5.63 -2.38
C THR A 39 19.22 6.12 -1.01
N PRO A 40 20.53 6.05 -0.68
CA PRO A 40 21.06 6.67 0.53
C PRO A 40 20.64 8.15 0.68
N GLU A 41 20.51 8.88 -0.42
CA GLU A 41 20.02 10.26 -0.46
C GLU A 41 18.55 10.37 -0.06
N SER A 42 17.66 9.49 -0.55
CA SER A 42 16.24 9.51 -0.16
C SER A 42 16.06 9.13 1.32
N VAL A 43 16.84 8.17 1.83
CA VAL A 43 16.88 7.84 3.26
C VAL A 43 17.33 9.04 4.09
N LYS A 44 18.40 9.74 3.68
CA LYS A 44 18.87 10.95 4.36
C LYS A 44 17.81 12.07 4.35
N ARG A 45 17.03 12.23 3.27
CA ARG A 45 15.90 13.16 3.23
C ARG A 45 14.85 12.81 4.28
N GLY A 46 14.48 11.53 4.39
CA GLY A 46 13.54 11.05 5.40
C GLY A 46 14.08 11.28 6.82
N LYS A 47 15.35 10.94 7.08
CA LYS A 47 16.02 11.21 8.36
C LYS A 47 15.96 12.70 8.77
N ASN A 48 16.08 13.62 7.82
CA ASN A 48 15.99 15.07 8.09
C ASN A 48 14.57 15.55 8.44
N THR A 49 13.54 14.71 8.27
CA THR A 49 12.16 15.04 8.66
C THR A 49 11.85 14.68 10.11
N ILE A 50 12.73 13.91 10.76
CA ILE A 50 12.57 13.50 12.16
C ILE A 50 12.96 14.67 13.06
N THR A 51 11.98 15.32 13.67
CA THR A 51 12.18 16.48 14.54
C THR A 51 11.70 16.26 15.97
N GLU A 52 10.58 15.55 16.16
CA GLU A 52 9.97 15.32 17.47
C GLU A 52 10.37 13.95 18.04
N GLY A 53 10.78 13.01 17.19
CA GLY A 53 11.13 11.65 17.60
C GLY A 53 9.90 10.81 17.93
N ILE A 54 8.73 11.15 17.38
CA ILE A 54 7.48 10.44 17.65
C ILE A 54 7.36 9.29 16.66
N ALA A 55 7.45 8.05 17.15
CA ALA A 55 7.22 6.85 16.36
C ALA A 55 5.76 6.40 16.47
N ILE A 56 5.07 6.29 15.34
CA ILE A 56 3.67 5.89 15.23
C ILE A 56 3.60 4.55 14.50
N ASN A 57 3.00 3.55 15.13
CA ASN A 57 2.75 2.26 14.51
C ASN A 57 1.55 2.37 13.56
N LEU A 58 1.71 1.91 12.32
CA LEU A 58 0.67 1.99 11.28
C LEU A 58 -0.06 0.66 11.09
N LYS A 59 0.15 -0.31 11.99
CA LYS A 59 -0.60 -1.56 12.03
C LYS A 59 -2.00 -1.29 12.58
N VAL A 60 -3.01 -1.91 12.00
CA VAL A 60 -4.35 -1.90 12.58
C VAL A 60 -4.36 -2.80 13.82
N ASP A 61 -4.45 -2.18 15.00
CA ASP A 61 -4.50 -2.85 16.30
C ASP A 61 -5.82 -3.63 16.51
N SER A 62 -6.88 -3.22 15.79
CA SER A 62 -8.27 -3.44 16.19
C SER A 62 -9.16 -4.08 15.12
N LEU A 63 -8.62 -4.66 14.04
CA LEU A 63 -9.44 -5.62 13.29
C LEU A 63 -9.55 -6.82 14.23
N PRO A 64 -10.74 -7.10 14.83
CA PRO A 64 -10.84 -8.24 15.71
C PRO A 64 -10.41 -9.47 14.90
N LEU A 65 -9.75 -10.41 15.56
CA LEU A 65 -9.29 -11.66 14.94
C LEU A 65 -10.43 -12.42 14.22
N SER A 66 -11.69 -12.05 14.47
CA SER A 66 -12.91 -12.49 13.79
C SER A 66 -13.20 -11.80 12.45
N PHE A 67 -12.77 -10.53 12.25
CA PHE A 67 -13.07 -9.77 11.04
C PHE A 67 -12.26 -10.21 9.83
N PHE A 68 -11.22 -11.02 10.00
CA PHE A 68 -10.59 -11.70 8.87
C PHE A 68 -10.47 -13.20 9.07
N PRO A 69 -10.88 -13.95 8.05
CA PRO A 69 -10.58 -13.58 6.67
C PRO A 69 -11.78 -13.31 5.74
N ALA A 70 -11.78 -12.19 5.01
CA ALA A 70 -12.77 -11.90 3.95
C ALA A 70 -12.74 -12.87 2.75
N HIS A 71 -11.90 -13.91 2.79
CA HIS A 71 -12.00 -15.05 1.91
C HIS A 71 -12.34 -16.27 2.76
N ALA A 72 -13.48 -16.89 2.49
CA ALA A 72 -14.03 -18.01 3.27
C ALA A 72 -13.08 -19.21 3.44
N SER A 73 -12.01 -19.29 2.63
CA SER A 73 -11.02 -20.37 2.68
C SER A 73 -9.87 -20.18 3.68
N ARG A 74 -9.81 -19.07 4.41
CA ARG A 74 -8.69 -18.76 5.30
C ARG A 74 -9.08 -19.10 6.75
N LYS A 75 -8.10 -19.56 7.53
CA LYS A 75 -8.30 -19.95 8.92
C LYS A 75 -8.11 -18.77 9.85
N ARG A 76 -8.84 -18.76 10.97
CA ARG A 76 -8.60 -17.83 12.08
C ARG A 76 -7.26 -18.19 12.74
N LEU A 77 -6.66 -17.20 13.40
CA LEU A 77 -5.56 -17.44 14.34
C LEU A 77 -6.08 -18.30 15.49
N GLU A 78 -5.41 -19.41 15.76
CA GLU A 78 -5.73 -20.33 16.85
C GLU A 78 -4.61 -20.24 17.90
N HIS A 79 -4.98 -19.97 19.14
CA HIS A 79 -4.04 -19.99 20.26
C HIS A 79 -4.22 -21.31 21.02
N ASN A 80 -3.28 -22.23 20.83
CA ASN A 80 -3.28 -23.54 21.47
C ASN A 80 -2.32 -23.51 22.67
N MET A 81 -2.87 -23.57 23.88
CA MET A 81 -2.05 -23.72 25.09
C MET A 81 -1.76 -25.20 25.32
N TRP A 82 -0.50 -25.60 25.12
CA TRP A 82 -0.05 -26.96 25.41
C TRP A 82 0.49 -27.02 26.84
N GLY A 83 -0.15 -27.80 27.71
CA GLY A 83 0.31 -27.99 29.09
C GLY A 83 1.55 -28.86 29.15
N GLY A 84 2.75 -28.27 29.13
CA GLY A 84 3.97 -28.97 29.54
C GLY A 84 5.30 -28.53 28.92
N VAL A 85 5.31 -27.79 27.80
CA VAL A 85 6.54 -27.26 27.18
C VAL A 85 6.17 -26.06 26.30
N GLU A 86 7.06 -25.05 26.34
CA GLU A 86 7.09 -23.75 25.64
C GLU A 86 5.92 -23.41 24.70
N SER A 87 5.28 -22.27 24.98
CA SER A 87 4.21 -21.68 24.17
C SER A 87 4.58 -21.63 22.68
N VAL A 88 3.86 -22.39 21.86
CA VAL A 88 3.92 -22.29 20.39
C VAL A 88 2.74 -21.44 19.92
N ALA A 89 3.03 -20.29 19.31
CA ALA A 89 2.04 -19.50 18.59
C ALA A 89 2.07 -19.92 17.12
N ASP A 90 1.07 -20.65 16.66
CA ASP A 90 0.84 -20.88 15.23
C ASP A 90 0.26 -19.59 14.64
N ILE A 91 1.10 -18.79 14.00
CA ILE A 91 0.67 -17.70 13.13
C ILE A 91 0.50 -18.31 11.74
N PRO A 92 -0.73 -18.54 11.24
CA PRO A 92 -0.90 -18.87 9.83
C PRO A 92 -0.48 -17.63 9.04
N MET A 93 0.77 -17.61 8.59
CA MET A 93 1.22 -16.69 7.56
C MET A 93 0.45 -17.07 6.30
N THR A 94 -0.63 -16.34 6.02
CA THR A 94 -1.51 -16.60 4.87
C THR A 94 -0.85 -16.13 3.57
N THR A 95 0.31 -16.68 3.22
CA THR A 95 0.93 -16.54 1.90
C THR A 95 0.56 -17.75 1.06
N SER A 96 -0.69 -17.82 0.59
CA SER A 96 -1.08 -18.79 -0.43
C SER A 96 -1.08 -18.11 -1.80
N SER A 97 0.07 -18.14 -2.48
CA SER A 97 0.14 -17.89 -3.91
C SER A 97 -0.49 -19.08 -4.65
N ARG A 98 -1.79 -19.01 -4.96
CA ARG A 98 -2.31 -19.72 -6.14
C ARG A 98 -2.38 -18.70 -7.26
N SER A 99 -1.50 -18.91 -8.25
CA SER A 99 -1.59 -18.48 -9.65
C SER A 99 -2.86 -17.68 -9.99
N ILE A 100 -2.65 -16.44 -10.47
CA ILE A 100 -3.62 -15.54 -11.12
C ILE A 100 -4.87 -16.32 -11.60
N PRO A 101 -6.08 -16.14 -11.03
CA PRO A 101 -6.74 -14.86 -10.79
C PRO A 101 -7.47 -14.77 -9.43
N ARG A 102 -7.04 -13.83 -8.56
CA ARG A 102 -7.79 -13.15 -7.47
C ARG A 102 -6.77 -12.74 -6.42
N HIS A 103 -6.26 -11.53 -6.56
CA HIS A 103 -5.61 -10.86 -5.46
C HIS A 103 -6.72 -10.15 -4.69
N ARG A 104 -7.04 -10.74 -3.54
CA ARG A 104 -7.59 -10.01 -2.39
C ARG A 104 -6.78 -10.54 -1.24
N LEU A 105 -6.30 -9.65 -0.36
CA LEU A 105 -6.43 -9.75 1.10
C LEU A 105 -5.31 -9.00 1.86
N ASN A 106 -5.74 -7.97 2.57
CA ASN A 106 -5.44 -7.61 3.96
C ASN A 106 -4.02 -7.42 4.47
N GLY A 107 -3.68 -6.14 4.64
CA GLY A 107 -2.63 -5.71 5.56
C GLY A 107 -1.23 -6.00 5.05
N THR A 108 -1.05 -6.20 3.75
CA THR A 108 0.25 -6.65 3.25
C THR A 108 0.86 -5.69 2.26
N VAL A 109 2.19 -5.55 2.33
CA VAL A 109 2.99 -5.17 1.16
C VAL A 109 2.92 -6.37 0.21
N SER A 110 2.42 -6.17 -1.01
CA SER A 110 2.30 -7.23 -2.03
C SER A 110 3.45 -7.16 -3.04
N ASP A 111 4.00 -8.32 -3.39
CA ASP A 111 5.13 -8.46 -4.33
C ASP A 111 4.77 -9.27 -5.58
N ILE A 112 5.48 -8.98 -6.68
CA ILE A 112 5.26 -9.63 -7.97
C ILE A 112 5.86 -11.04 -7.99
N THR A 113 5.09 -12.03 -8.44
CA THR A 113 5.64 -13.27 -8.98
C THR A 113 5.83 -13.15 -10.50
N HIS A 114 7.09 -13.06 -10.95
CA HIS A 114 7.45 -13.12 -12.38
C HIS A 114 7.92 -14.53 -12.75
N ILE A 115 7.09 -15.27 -13.50
CA ILE A 115 7.34 -16.65 -13.94
C ILE A 115 8.17 -16.68 -15.24
N LYS A 116 9.31 -15.97 -15.28
CA LYS A 116 10.21 -16.01 -16.46
C LYS A 116 11.54 -16.73 -16.22
N THR A 117 11.97 -16.95 -14.98
CA THR A 117 13.36 -17.39 -14.69
C THR A 117 13.50 -18.75 -14.00
N GLY A 118 12.44 -19.54 -13.84
CA GLY A 118 12.52 -20.88 -13.22
C GLY A 118 12.87 -20.89 -11.71
N ARG A 119 13.13 -19.72 -11.11
CA ARG A 119 13.17 -19.48 -9.67
C ARG A 119 11.82 -18.92 -9.21
N ARG A 120 11.26 -19.42 -8.10
CA ARG A 120 10.14 -18.74 -7.43
C ARG A 120 10.66 -17.40 -6.91
N ARG A 121 10.18 -16.29 -7.47
CA ARG A 121 10.44 -14.94 -6.94
C ARG A 121 9.58 -14.73 -5.70
N ASP A 122 10.15 -14.18 -4.65
CA ASP A 122 9.51 -14.05 -3.33
C ASP A 122 9.85 -12.71 -2.65
N ASN A 123 9.29 -12.49 -1.45
CA ASN A 123 9.45 -11.26 -0.68
C ASN A 123 10.82 -11.11 0.01
N THR A 124 11.76 -12.05 -0.20
CA THR A 124 13.02 -12.06 0.54
C THR A 124 13.94 -10.92 0.15
N ASP A 125 13.80 -10.35 -1.05
CA ASP A 125 14.58 -9.19 -1.50
C ASP A 125 14.20 -7.90 -0.76
N PHE A 126 12.94 -7.75 -0.37
CA PHE A 126 12.47 -6.62 0.45
C PHE A 126 13.04 -6.64 1.87
N VAL A 127 13.40 -7.83 2.37
CA VAL A 127 14.08 -7.96 3.67
C VAL A 127 15.53 -7.54 3.56
N ARG A 128 16.18 -7.79 2.42
CA ARG A 128 17.54 -7.33 2.13
C ARG A 128 17.59 -5.83 1.81
N HIS A 129 16.49 -5.30 1.28
CA HIS A 129 16.30 -3.89 0.92
C HIS A 129 15.06 -3.31 1.60
N PRO A 130 15.16 -2.96 2.90
CA PRO A 130 14.03 -2.48 3.66
C PRO A 130 13.40 -1.23 3.04
N ILE A 131 12.07 -1.16 3.09
CA ILE A 131 11.33 0.00 2.59
C ILE A 131 11.48 1.11 3.62
N THR A 132 12.50 1.95 3.44
CA THR A 132 12.90 2.97 4.40
C THR A 132 13.20 4.25 3.63
N SER A 133 12.33 5.26 3.73
CA SER A 133 12.49 6.51 2.98
C SER A 133 11.64 7.63 3.56
N ARG A 134 11.71 8.81 2.94
CA ARG A 134 10.76 9.89 3.19
C ARG A 134 9.38 9.50 2.66
N ALA A 135 8.34 9.77 3.44
CA ALA A 135 6.96 9.54 3.07
C ALA A 135 6.11 10.80 3.26
N HIS A 136 4.99 10.83 2.55
CA HIS A 136 3.99 11.89 2.61
C HIS A 136 2.61 11.31 2.86
N LEU A 137 1.82 11.94 3.73
CA LEU A 137 0.43 11.59 3.96
C LEU A 137 -0.50 12.59 3.27
N LEU A 138 -1.38 12.09 2.39
CA LEU A 138 -2.54 12.83 1.90
C LEU A 138 -3.77 12.44 2.73
N ASP A 139 -4.24 13.37 3.55
CA ASP A 139 -5.43 13.18 4.40
C ASP A 139 -6.70 13.67 3.70
N ILE A 140 -7.30 12.78 2.91
CA ILE A 140 -8.44 13.10 2.06
C ILE A 140 -9.70 13.46 2.87
N PRO A 141 -10.10 12.72 3.92
CA PRO A 141 -11.24 13.12 4.73
C PRO A 141 -11.11 14.52 5.35
N SER A 142 -9.92 14.87 5.87
CA SER A 142 -9.71 16.22 6.44
C SER A 142 -9.76 17.31 5.36
N HIS A 143 -9.16 17.06 4.20
CA HIS A 143 -9.19 17.99 3.08
C HIS A 143 -10.63 18.24 2.59
N LEU A 144 -11.42 17.18 2.41
CA LEU A 144 -12.83 17.27 2.03
C LEU A 144 -13.66 18.05 3.05
N SER A 145 -13.48 17.74 4.35
CA SER A 145 -14.19 18.43 5.44
C SER A 145 -13.85 19.93 5.49
N THR A 146 -12.58 20.29 5.39
CA THR A 146 -12.10 21.69 5.41
C THR A 146 -12.68 22.50 4.25
N HIS A 147 -12.87 21.86 3.09
CA HIS A 147 -13.42 22.49 1.88
C HIS A 147 -14.93 22.35 1.75
N SER A 148 -15.63 21.81 2.75
CA SER A 148 -17.08 21.54 2.70
C SER A 148 -17.49 20.70 1.47
N LEU A 149 -16.61 19.79 1.03
CA LEU A 149 -16.87 18.85 -0.04
C LEU A 149 -17.56 17.59 0.49
N PRO A 150 -18.31 16.85 -0.35
CA PRO A 150 -18.96 15.61 0.08
C PRO A 150 -17.94 14.61 0.66
N PRO A 151 -18.23 13.98 1.82
CA PRO A 151 -17.35 12.98 2.40
C PRO A 151 -17.23 11.73 1.52
N LEU A 152 -16.15 10.98 1.69
CA LEU A 152 -16.03 9.66 1.10
C LEU A 152 -17.03 8.70 1.76
N SER A 153 -17.51 7.74 0.97
CA SER A 153 -18.31 6.61 1.45
C SER A 153 -17.42 5.38 1.46
N PRO A 154 -16.84 4.97 2.61
CA PRO A 154 -15.75 4.00 2.64
C PRO A 154 -16.09 2.65 2.00
N PHE A 155 -17.32 2.17 2.21
CA PHE A 155 -17.80 0.88 1.71
C PHE A 155 -18.54 0.97 0.38
N SER A 156 -18.34 2.04 -0.39
CA SER A 156 -19.03 2.28 -1.65
C SER A 156 -18.11 2.07 -2.86
N PRO A 157 -18.56 1.33 -3.89
CA PRO A 157 -17.81 1.18 -5.13
C PRO A 157 -17.72 2.48 -5.96
N THR A 158 -18.59 3.46 -5.71
CA THR A 158 -18.61 4.73 -6.46
C THR A 158 -17.75 5.82 -5.84
N SER A 159 -17.16 5.57 -4.67
CA SER A 159 -16.37 6.57 -3.94
C SER A 159 -14.91 6.54 -4.38
N SER A 160 -14.65 7.14 -5.55
CA SER A 160 -13.30 7.26 -6.14
C SER A 160 -12.66 8.60 -5.77
N ILE A 161 -11.36 8.60 -5.45
CA ILE A 161 -10.56 9.79 -5.19
C ILE A 161 -9.86 10.19 -6.51
N PRO A 162 -10.37 11.18 -7.26
CA PRO A 162 -9.83 11.51 -8.56
C PRO A 162 -8.47 12.24 -8.45
N LEU A 163 -7.65 12.18 -9.51
CA LEU A 163 -6.33 12.81 -9.52
C LEU A 163 -6.32 14.31 -9.14
N PRO A 164 -7.28 15.15 -9.58
CA PRO A 164 -7.33 16.54 -9.15
C PRO A 164 -7.45 16.71 -7.63
N LEU A 165 -8.16 15.81 -6.94
CA LEU A 165 -8.31 15.85 -5.48
C LEU A 165 -7.00 15.48 -4.78
N LEU A 166 -6.28 14.46 -5.28
CA LEU A 166 -4.94 14.12 -4.77
C LEU A 166 -3.96 15.29 -4.92
N LYS A 167 -3.95 15.93 -6.09
CA LYS A 167 -3.09 17.09 -6.37
C LYS A 167 -3.45 18.29 -5.50
N ALA A 168 -4.74 18.57 -5.30
CA ALA A 168 -5.21 19.66 -4.45
C ALA A 168 -4.76 19.46 -2.99
N CYS A 169 -4.98 18.25 -2.44
CA CYS A 169 -4.54 17.90 -1.09
C CYS A 169 -3.01 18.01 -0.93
N ALA A 170 -2.24 17.52 -1.91
CA ALA A 170 -0.78 17.62 -1.89
C ALA A 170 -0.30 19.08 -1.93
N ALA A 171 -0.92 19.92 -2.76
CA ALA A 171 -0.57 21.34 -2.89
C ALA A 171 -0.85 22.12 -1.60
N GLU A 172 -2.02 21.92 -0.99
CA GLU A 172 -2.37 22.57 0.29
C GLU A 172 -1.46 22.12 1.43
N SER A 173 -1.06 20.85 1.41
CA SER A 173 -0.13 20.26 2.39
C SER A 173 1.34 20.62 2.13
N ASN A 174 1.62 21.45 1.12
CA ASN A 174 2.95 21.84 0.65
C ASN A 174 3.88 20.63 0.40
N ILE A 175 3.34 19.56 -0.18
CA ILE A 175 4.08 18.34 -0.50
C ILE A 175 4.68 18.45 -1.91
N HIS A 176 5.99 18.23 -1.99
CA HIS A 176 6.74 18.12 -3.24
C HIS A 176 7.46 16.78 -3.28
N PHE A 177 6.98 15.89 -4.13
CA PHE A 177 7.56 14.56 -4.28
C PHE A 177 8.92 14.62 -4.96
N LEU A 178 9.84 13.78 -4.50
CA LEU A 178 11.11 13.50 -5.14
C LEU A 178 11.25 11.99 -5.37
N PRO A 179 12.04 11.57 -6.38
CA PRO A 179 12.32 10.15 -6.59
C PRO A 179 12.78 9.43 -5.33
N GLY A 180 12.14 8.31 -5.03
CA GLY A 180 12.38 7.51 -3.83
C GLY A 180 11.43 7.80 -2.67
N ASP A 181 10.54 8.79 -2.80
CA ASP A 181 9.54 9.09 -1.78
C ASP A 181 8.38 8.07 -1.82
N ILE A 182 7.70 7.94 -0.69
CA ILE A 182 6.58 7.02 -0.46
C ILE A 182 5.29 7.83 -0.28
N LEU A 183 4.19 7.38 -0.87
CA LEU A 183 2.89 8.05 -0.77
C LEU A 183 1.90 7.25 0.07
N LEU A 184 1.44 7.84 1.17
CA LEU A 184 0.34 7.32 1.99
C LEU A 184 -0.93 8.12 1.71
N VAL A 185 -2.06 7.44 1.50
CA VAL A 185 -3.37 8.08 1.29
C VAL A 185 -4.34 7.60 2.38
N ARG A 186 -4.79 8.52 3.23
CA ARG A 186 -5.86 8.23 4.20
C ARG A 186 -7.22 8.47 3.55
N THR A 187 -8.08 7.46 3.63
CA THR A 187 -9.42 7.42 3.03
C THR A 187 -10.53 7.35 4.08
N GLY A 188 -10.20 7.01 5.33
CA GLY A 188 -11.13 6.76 6.43
C GLY A 188 -11.67 5.33 6.49
N PHE A 189 -11.20 4.42 5.63
CA PHE A 189 -11.76 3.07 5.51
C PHE A 189 -11.48 2.18 6.73
N ALA A 190 -10.23 2.11 7.18
CA ALA A 190 -9.87 1.29 8.34
C ALA A 190 -10.57 1.77 9.62
N GLU A 191 -10.70 3.08 9.80
CA GLU A 191 -11.44 3.70 10.91
C GLU A 191 -12.91 3.33 10.86
N ALA A 192 -13.56 3.51 9.71
CA ALA A 192 -14.97 3.16 9.53
C ALA A 192 -15.25 1.69 9.85
N ILE A 193 -14.34 0.76 9.54
CA ILE A 193 -14.48 -0.65 9.95
C ILE A 193 -14.40 -0.82 11.46
N GLY A 194 -13.48 -0.11 12.10
CA GLY A 194 -13.28 -0.14 13.54
C GLY A 194 -14.52 0.29 14.31
N GLU A 195 -15.30 1.22 13.75
CA GLU A 195 -16.53 1.76 14.35
C GLU A 195 -17.75 0.84 14.23
N LEU A 196 -17.77 -0.09 13.27
CA LEU A 196 -18.91 -1.00 13.07
C LEU A 196 -19.03 -2.07 14.15
N GLY A 197 -20.27 -2.46 14.49
CA GLY A 197 -20.57 -3.66 15.28
C GLY A 197 -20.27 -4.97 14.53
N GLU A 198 -20.28 -6.10 15.24
CA GLU A 198 -20.01 -7.42 14.64
C GLU A 198 -21.01 -7.79 13.53
N GLU A 199 -22.30 -7.55 13.75
CA GLU A 199 -23.35 -7.84 12.77
C GLU A 199 -23.21 -7.00 11.49
N GLU A 200 -22.92 -5.69 11.63
CA GLU A 200 -22.70 -4.79 10.49
C GLU A 200 -21.48 -5.21 9.67
N ARG A 201 -20.41 -5.63 10.36
CA ARG A 201 -19.19 -6.17 9.76
C ARG A 201 -19.44 -7.46 8.99
N GLU A 202 -20.21 -8.40 9.53
CA GLU A 202 -20.61 -9.61 8.79
C GLU A 202 -21.54 -9.26 7.61
N GLY A 203 -22.40 -8.27 7.79
CA GLY A 203 -23.23 -7.70 6.72
C GLY A 203 -22.40 -7.14 5.55
N LEU A 204 -21.21 -6.57 5.81
CA LEU A 204 -20.29 -6.16 4.75
C LEU A 204 -19.83 -7.34 3.88
N ARG A 205 -19.65 -8.54 4.46
CA ARG A 205 -19.19 -9.72 3.72
C ARG A 205 -20.28 -10.34 2.85
N GLY A 206 -21.53 -10.21 3.28
CA GLY A 206 -22.70 -10.76 2.60
C GLY A 206 -23.19 -9.92 1.41
N ARG A 207 -22.56 -8.78 1.11
CA ARG A 207 -22.98 -7.93 -0.01
C ARG A 207 -22.70 -8.60 -1.35
N GLU A 208 -23.58 -8.35 -2.31
CA GLU A 208 -23.39 -8.77 -3.70
C GLU A 208 -22.10 -8.16 -4.29
N VAL A 209 -21.84 -6.89 -3.96
CA VAL A 209 -20.62 -6.19 -4.34
C VAL A 209 -19.90 -5.69 -3.09
N ASN A 210 -18.76 -6.32 -2.81
CA ASN A 210 -17.81 -5.87 -1.79
C ASN A 210 -16.94 -4.75 -2.36
N GLY A 211 -17.52 -3.55 -2.49
CA GLY A 211 -16.86 -2.33 -2.99
C GLY A 211 -16.21 -1.52 -1.88
N SER A 212 -15.21 -0.72 -2.25
CA SER A 212 -14.51 0.19 -1.33
C SER A 212 -14.11 1.48 -2.03
N CYS A 213 -14.01 2.53 -1.24
CA CYS A 213 -13.36 3.76 -1.68
C CYS A 213 -11.87 3.51 -1.98
N GLY A 214 -11.24 4.47 -2.65
CA GLY A 214 -9.81 4.41 -2.91
C GLY A 214 -9.36 5.40 -3.96
N VAL A 215 -8.06 5.39 -4.24
CA VAL A 215 -7.43 6.20 -5.29
C VAL A 215 -8.07 5.89 -6.65
N GLY A 216 -8.30 6.92 -7.45
CA GLY A 216 -8.79 6.75 -8.81
C GLY A 216 -7.90 5.82 -9.64
N LYS A 217 -8.46 5.30 -10.72
CA LYS A 217 -7.78 4.39 -11.64
C LYS A 217 -7.81 4.97 -13.02
N GLY A 218 -6.70 4.84 -13.75
CA GLY A 218 -6.57 5.42 -15.07
C GLY A 218 -5.14 5.85 -15.35
N GLU A 219 -4.87 6.06 -16.63
CA GLU A 219 -3.55 6.42 -17.14
C GLU A 219 -3.03 7.73 -16.51
N ASP A 220 -3.90 8.70 -16.26
CA ASP A 220 -3.54 9.97 -15.63
C ASP A 220 -3.01 9.76 -14.19
N VAL A 221 -3.68 8.91 -13.42
CA VAL A 221 -3.26 8.55 -12.06
C VAL A 221 -1.95 7.77 -12.11
N TRP A 222 -1.83 6.77 -12.98
CA TRP A 222 -0.61 5.99 -13.12
C TRP A 222 0.57 6.90 -13.50
N ARG A 223 0.39 7.73 -14.54
CA ARG A 223 1.37 8.72 -14.97
C ARG A 223 1.82 9.62 -13.83
N TRP A 224 0.89 10.12 -13.03
CA TRP A 224 1.24 10.96 -11.90
C TRP A 224 2.10 10.23 -10.86
N HIS A 225 1.82 8.97 -10.54
CA HIS A 225 2.66 8.18 -9.62
C HIS A 225 4.06 7.92 -10.20
N TRP A 226 4.11 7.58 -11.49
CA TRP A 226 5.36 7.32 -12.20
C TRP A 226 6.27 8.54 -12.21
N GLU A 227 5.77 9.67 -12.74
CA GLU A 227 6.50 10.92 -12.95
C GLU A 227 6.98 11.56 -11.65
N ASN A 228 6.24 11.38 -10.55
CA ASN A 228 6.68 11.86 -9.23
C ASN A 228 7.77 10.97 -8.59
N GLY A 229 8.17 9.86 -9.23
CA GLY A 229 9.22 9.01 -8.70
C GLY A 229 8.82 8.26 -7.42
N ILE A 230 7.51 8.03 -7.21
CA ILE A 230 6.99 7.28 -6.08
C ILE A 230 7.56 5.85 -6.07
N ALA A 231 8.22 5.48 -4.97
CA ALA A 231 8.85 4.18 -4.81
C ALA A 231 7.90 3.11 -4.28
N ALA A 232 6.96 3.50 -3.42
CA ALA A 232 5.92 2.65 -2.85
C ALA A 232 4.68 3.49 -2.50
N VAL A 233 3.52 2.84 -2.43
CA VAL A 233 2.27 3.46 -2.00
C VAL A 233 1.63 2.69 -0.86
N ALA A 234 0.87 3.38 -0.01
CA ALA A 234 0.01 2.72 0.94
C ALA A 234 -1.30 3.49 1.18
N SER A 235 -2.34 2.79 1.62
CA SER A 235 -3.57 3.41 2.12
C SER A 235 -4.18 2.60 3.26
N ASP A 236 -5.19 3.18 3.88
CA ASP A 236 -6.06 2.54 4.86
C ASP A 236 -7.24 1.77 4.24
N CYS A 237 -7.29 1.67 2.90
CA CYS A 237 -8.32 0.92 2.18
C CYS A 237 -7.80 -0.46 1.72
N PRO A 238 -8.68 -1.39 1.32
CA PRO A 238 -8.33 -2.81 1.11
C PRO A 238 -7.75 -3.12 -0.27
N SER A 239 -7.63 -2.12 -1.14
CA SER A 239 -7.20 -2.28 -2.54
C SER A 239 -6.32 -1.13 -3.04
N TYR A 240 -5.97 -0.15 -2.20
CA TYR A 240 -5.40 1.14 -2.60
C TYR A 240 -6.25 1.97 -3.59
N GLU A 241 -6.50 1.43 -4.78
CA GLU A 241 -7.44 1.94 -5.78
C GLU A 241 -8.90 1.71 -5.39
N ASN A 242 -9.80 2.53 -5.91
CA ASN A 242 -11.24 2.34 -5.77
C ASN A 242 -11.71 1.04 -6.46
N TRP A 243 -12.53 0.27 -5.74
CA TRP A 243 -12.92 -1.08 -6.12
C TRP A 243 -14.45 -1.25 -6.18
N PRO A 244 -15.02 -1.96 -7.19
CA PRO A 244 -14.37 -2.79 -8.20
C PRO A 244 -13.92 -2.04 -9.45
N THR A 245 -13.03 -2.68 -10.21
CA THR A 245 -12.62 -2.25 -11.55
C THR A 245 -13.32 -3.09 -12.61
N PRO A 246 -13.93 -2.47 -13.65
CA PRO A 246 -14.51 -3.21 -14.77
C PRO A 246 -13.47 -4.14 -15.41
N SER A 247 -13.89 -5.33 -15.86
CA SER A 247 -12.99 -6.32 -16.46
C SER A 247 -12.28 -5.85 -17.74
N SER A 248 -12.82 -4.83 -18.41
CA SER A 248 -12.24 -4.19 -19.59
C SER A 248 -11.12 -3.20 -19.29
N GLN A 249 -10.89 -2.85 -18.03
CA GLN A 249 -9.93 -1.84 -17.60
C GLN A 249 -8.80 -2.48 -16.78
N LEU A 250 -7.55 -2.09 -17.08
CA LEU A 250 -6.41 -2.47 -16.23
C LEU A 250 -6.52 -1.81 -14.86
N THR A 251 -6.09 -2.53 -13.83
CA THR A 251 -6.09 -2.04 -12.45
C THR A 251 -4.76 -1.40 -12.08
N SER A 252 -4.78 -0.49 -11.10
CA SER A 252 -3.53 0.05 -10.53
C SER A 252 -2.67 -1.08 -9.95
N HIS A 253 -3.26 -2.13 -9.36
CA HIS A 253 -2.48 -3.31 -8.95
C HIS A 253 -1.70 -3.96 -10.08
N GLN A 254 -2.31 -4.14 -11.26
CA GLN A 254 -1.63 -4.77 -12.39
C GLN A 254 -0.47 -3.91 -12.88
N ILE A 255 -0.66 -2.59 -12.94
CA ILE A 255 0.37 -1.66 -13.38
C ILE A 255 1.47 -1.50 -12.34
N PHE A 256 1.11 -1.24 -11.08
CA PHE A 256 2.06 -0.92 -10.01
C PHE A 256 2.84 -2.16 -9.62
N LEU A 257 2.18 -3.27 -9.32
CA LEU A 257 2.85 -4.51 -8.99
C LEU A 257 3.48 -5.06 -10.26
N ALA A 258 2.72 -5.76 -11.11
CA ALA A 258 3.30 -6.55 -12.19
C ALA A 258 4.05 -5.71 -13.23
N GLY A 259 3.59 -4.49 -13.52
CA GLY A 259 4.22 -3.60 -14.49
C GLY A 259 5.50 -2.94 -13.98
N TRP A 260 5.52 -2.40 -12.76
CA TRP A 260 6.59 -1.52 -12.27
C TRP A 260 7.40 -2.07 -11.10
N GLY A 261 6.90 -3.06 -10.36
CA GLY A 261 7.46 -3.42 -9.06
C GLY A 261 7.37 -2.28 -8.07
N LEU A 262 6.25 -1.55 -8.08
CA LEU A 262 5.87 -0.56 -7.10
C LEU A 262 5.03 -1.26 -6.02
N PRO A 263 5.54 -1.42 -4.79
CA PRO A 263 4.81 -2.12 -3.74
C PRO A 263 3.59 -1.33 -3.26
N ILE A 264 2.51 -2.05 -2.97
CA ILE A 264 1.26 -1.50 -2.43
C ILE A 264 1.07 -2.02 -1.00
N GLY A 265 0.90 -1.10 -0.05
CA GLY A 265 0.46 -1.36 1.31
C GLY A 265 -1.04 -1.06 1.49
N GLU A 266 -1.76 -1.97 2.13
CA GLU A 266 -3.22 -1.88 2.30
C GLU A 266 -3.61 -1.99 3.75
N LEU A 267 -4.74 -1.39 4.13
CA LEU A 267 -5.27 -1.38 5.50
C LEU A 267 -4.27 -0.90 6.55
N PHE A 268 -3.60 0.21 6.26
CA PHE A 268 -2.78 0.89 7.25
C PHE A 268 -3.68 1.65 8.22
N LYS A 269 -3.30 1.71 9.49
CA LYS A 269 -3.93 2.57 10.48
C LYS A 269 -3.29 3.96 10.39
N LEU A 270 -4.05 4.94 9.90
CA LEU A 270 -3.53 6.27 9.54
C LEU A 270 -4.15 7.41 10.36
N ASP A 271 -5.11 7.13 11.25
CA ASP A 271 -5.83 8.09 12.09
C ASP A 271 -4.89 8.83 13.05
N GLU A 272 -4.07 8.09 13.80
CA GLU A 272 -3.12 8.65 14.76
C GLU A 272 -2.06 9.50 14.05
N LEU A 273 -1.54 9.00 12.92
CA LEU A 273 -0.60 9.74 12.08
C LEU A 273 -1.23 11.02 11.52
N ALA A 274 -2.44 10.95 10.99
CA ALA A 274 -3.16 12.12 10.48
C ALA A 274 -3.42 13.16 11.58
N GLN A 275 -3.79 12.72 12.78
CA GLN A 275 -3.94 13.60 13.94
C GLN A 275 -2.62 14.32 14.25
N LYS A 276 -1.51 13.60 14.35
CA LYS A 276 -0.20 14.20 14.64
C LYS A 276 0.30 15.11 13.53
N CYS A 277 0.09 14.75 12.26
CA CYS A 277 0.40 15.62 11.13
C CYS A 277 -0.38 16.96 11.20
N ARG A 278 -1.66 16.93 11.60
CA ARG A 278 -2.47 18.15 11.80
C ARG A 278 -1.99 18.99 12.97
N GLU A 279 -1.71 18.37 14.12
CA GLU A 279 -1.18 19.05 15.31
C GLU A 279 0.14 19.78 15.00
N LEU A 280 1.01 19.18 14.17
CA LEU A 280 2.31 19.73 13.80
C LEU A 280 2.28 20.60 12.53
N GLY A 281 1.18 20.62 11.78
CA GLY A 281 1.11 21.24 10.46
C GLY A 281 2.10 20.65 9.45
N ARG A 282 2.48 19.37 9.60
CA ARG A 282 3.50 18.70 8.79
C ARG A 282 3.02 17.34 8.30
N TRP A 283 3.05 17.15 6.98
CA TRP A 283 2.53 15.95 6.31
C TRP A 283 3.62 15.06 5.71
N THR A 284 4.87 15.28 6.11
CA THR A 284 6.05 14.61 5.60
C THR A 284 6.89 14.09 6.76
N PHE A 285 7.29 12.82 6.69
CA PHE A 285 7.93 12.09 7.79
C PHE A 285 8.84 10.99 7.26
N MET A 286 9.62 10.39 8.16
CA MET A 286 10.36 9.16 7.86
C MET A 286 9.38 7.98 7.94
N PHE A 287 9.45 7.08 6.97
CA PHE A 287 8.68 5.85 6.97
C PHE A 287 9.62 4.65 6.89
N THR A 288 9.30 3.61 7.66
CA THR A 288 9.93 2.31 7.50
C THR A 288 8.89 1.19 7.56
N SER A 289 9.05 0.20 6.70
CA SER A 289 8.31 -1.05 6.69
C SER A 289 9.30 -2.19 6.46
N MET A 290 9.26 -3.19 7.34
CA MET A 290 10.13 -4.38 7.26
C MET A 290 9.26 -5.63 7.14
N PRO A 291 9.07 -6.15 5.92
CA PRO A 291 8.40 -7.42 5.70
C PRO A 291 9.06 -8.56 6.49
N LEU A 292 8.24 -9.51 6.96
CA LEU A 292 8.73 -10.80 7.46
C LEU A 292 9.47 -11.56 6.35
N PHE A 293 10.61 -12.14 6.71
CA PHE A 293 11.40 -13.00 5.85
C PHE A 293 10.72 -14.35 5.68
N VAL A 294 10.02 -14.53 4.56
CA VAL A 294 9.31 -15.77 4.24
C VAL A 294 9.67 -16.18 2.83
N GLU A 295 10.55 -17.18 2.69
CA GLU A 295 10.89 -17.75 1.39
C GLU A 295 9.62 -18.23 0.66
N GLY A 296 9.48 -17.88 -0.62
CA GLY A 296 8.26 -18.10 -1.40
C GLY A 296 7.07 -17.21 -1.03
N GLY A 297 7.21 -16.31 -0.06
CA GLY A 297 6.19 -15.35 0.34
C GLY A 297 5.93 -14.33 -0.77
N VAL A 298 4.67 -14.02 -1.04
CA VAL A 298 4.28 -13.00 -2.05
C VAL A 298 3.70 -11.74 -1.41
N ALA A 299 3.64 -11.74 -0.08
CA ALA A 299 3.10 -10.66 0.72
C ALA A 299 3.56 -10.80 2.17
N SER A 300 3.50 -9.73 2.95
CA SER A 300 3.84 -9.75 4.37
C SER A 300 3.03 -8.74 5.17
N PRO A 301 2.61 -9.02 6.42
CA PRO A 301 2.10 -8.00 7.33
C PRO A 301 3.02 -6.78 7.32
N PRO A 302 2.48 -5.56 7.45
CA PRO A 302 3.17 -4.38 6.96
C PRO A 302 4.35 -3.99 7.86
N ASN A 303 4.27 -4.32 9.16
CA ASN A 303 5.25 -3.97 10.19
C ASN A 303 5.86 -2.58 9.94
N ALA A 304 4.95 -1.60 9.84
CA ALA A 304 5.25 -0.28 9.32
C ALA A 304 5.09 0.77 10.41
N GLN A 305 5.98 1.77 10.39
CA GLN A 305 5.92 2.91 11.28
C GLN A 305 6.26 4.20 10.54
N ALA A 306 5.63 5.28 10.98
CA ALA A 306 6.03 6.64 10.66
C ALA A 306 6.83 7.22 11.84
N ILE A 307 7.85 8.04 11.55
CA ILE A 307 8.65 8.73 12.56
C ILE A 307 8.65 10.22 12.19
N LEU A 308 8.02 11.02 13.06
CA LEU A 308 7.87 12.47 12.94
C LEU A 308 9.03 13.20 13.64
#